data_AF-A0A2H3BDJ4-F1
#
_entry.id   AF-A0A2H3BDJ4-F1
#
_cell.length_a   1.000
_cell.length_b   1.000
_cell.length_c   1.000
_cell.angle_alpha   90.00
_cell.angle_beta   90.00
_cell.angle_gamma   90.00
#
_symmetry.space_group_name_H-M   'P 1'
#
loop_
_entity.id
_entity.type
_entity.pdbx_description
1 polymer ?
#
loop_
_entity_poly.entity_id
_entity_poly.type
_entity_poly.pdbx_seq_one_letter_code
_entity_poly.pdbx_strand_id
1 'polypeptide(L)'
;QVEVIHCSHLIRSLHDQSNEVTIYEVCAEYGLNNEQERAFCIVAQHSTNPMAEQLRMYIGGMGGTGKTRVLNAIMAYFRKQGEGRRIIAVAPTGTAAALVIGSTYHFMFGINEANNGKISKKALAEVKDRLASVDYVFLDEVSMLSCADLFKISSRLAVIL
;
A
#
# COMPACT_ATOMS: atom_id res chain seq x y z
N GLN A 1 -34.89 -5.47 -30.35
CA GLN A 1 -33.96 -6.44 -29.75
C GLN A 1 -33.60 -5.91 -28.38
N VAL A 2 -33.87 -6.67 -27.32
CA VAL A 2 -33.52 -6.30 -25.93
C VAL A 2 -32.27 -7.10 -25.60
N GLU A 3 -31.14 -6.42 -25.46
CA GLU A 3 -29.86 -7.05 -25.15
C GLU A 3 -29.76 -7.22 -23.63
N VAL A 4 -29.61 -8.46 -23.17
CA VAL A 4 -29.48 -8.77 -21.74
C VAL A 4 -28.05 -8.42 -21.32
N ILE A 5 -27.87 -7.19 -20.83
CA ILE A 5 -26.60 -6.73 -20.26
C ILE A 5 -26.39 -7.46 -18.94
N HIS A 6 -25.28 -8.21 -18.84
CA HIS A 6 -24.91 -8.95 -17.64
C HIS A 6 -24.74 -8.00 -16.44
N CYS A 7 -25.30 -8.31 -15.26
CA CYS A 7 -25.20 -7.45 -14.07
C CYS A 7 -23.76 -7.07 -13.69
N SER A 8 -22.77 -7.91 -14.02
CA SER A 8 -21.36 -7.62 -13.81
C SER A 8 -20.86 -6.41 -14.62
N HIS A 9 -21.40 -6.14 -15.82
CA HIS A 9 -21.06 -4.95 -16.60
C HIS A 9 -21.65 -3.68 -15.99
N LEU A 10 -22.88 -3.74 -15.47
CA LEU A 10 -23.53 -2.61 -14.81
C LEU A 10 -22.84 -2.25 -13.48
N ILE A 11 -22.48 -3.26 -12.67
CA ILE A 11 -21.75 -3.05 -11.41
C ILE A 11 -20.35 -2.48 -11.68
N ARG A 12 -19.65 -2.99 -12.71
CA ARG A 12 -18.31 -2.50 -13.08
C ARG A 12 -18.36 -1.06 -13.61
N SER A 13 -19.35 -0.72 -14.43
CA SER A 13 -19.54 0.64 -14.96
C SER A 13 -19.85 1.67 -13.86
N LEU A 14 -20.65 1.29 -12.86
CA LEU A 14 -20.94 2.15 -11.70
C LEU A 14 -19.72 2.30 -10.78
N HIS A 15 -18.97 1.20 -10.56
CA HIS A 15 -17.74 1.22 -9.78
C HIS A 15 -16.66 2.09 -10.44
N ASP A 16 -16.53 2.04 -11.78
CA ASP A 16 -15.58 2.88 -12.53
C ASP A 16 -15.89 4.37 -12.38
N GLN A 17 -17.16 4.77 -12.50
CA GLN A 17 -17.54 6.18 -12.33
C GLN A 17 -17.33 6.67 -10.90
N SER A 18 -17.66 5.86 -9.89
CA SER A 18 -17.37 6.23 -8.49
C SER A 18 -15.86 6.34 -8.20
N ASN A 19 -15.05 5.52 -8.90
CA ASN A 19 -13.61 5.50 -8.72
C ASN A 19 -12.96 6.75 -9.31
N GLU A 20 -13.31 7.13 -10.54
CA GLU A 20 -12.83 8.36 -11.18
C GLU A 20 -13.15 9.61 -10.36
N VAL A 21 -14.37 9.69 -9.81
CA VAL A 21 -14.78 10.79 -8.91
C VAL A 21 -13.90 10.81 -7.67
N THR A 22 -13.67 9.66 -7.03
CA THR A 22 -12.85 9.58 -5.82
C THR A 22 -11.39 9.97 -6.10
N ILE A 23 -10.82 9.56 -7.24
CA ILE A 23 -9.48 9.96 -7.67
C ILE A 23 -9.39 11.48 -7.80
N TYR A 24 -10.33 12.10 -8.53
CA TYR A 24 -10.37 13.56 -8.71
C TYR A 24 -10.48 14.30 -7.37
N GLU A 25 -11.39 13.87 -6.50
CA GLU A 25 -11.57 14.47 -5.18
C GLU A 25 -10.29 14.42 -4.33
N VAL A 26 -9.60 13.28 -4.33
CA VAL A 26 -8.35 13.10 -3.58
C VAL A 26 -7.23 13.96 -4.16
N CYS A 27 -7.10 14.04 -5.49
CA CYS A 27 -6.12 14.92 -6.14
C CYS A 27 -6.34 16.39 -5.74
N ALA A 28 -7.59 16.85 -5.76
CA ALA A 28 -7.97 18.21 -5.38
C ALA A 28 -7.76 18.48 -3.89
N GLU A 29 -8.20 17.57 -3.02
CA GLU A 29 -8.08 17.68 -1.56
C GLU A 29 -6.61 17.80 -1.10
N TYR A 30 -5.73 17.01 -1.69
CA TYR A 30 -4.31 17.00 -1.33
C TYR A 30 -3.46 18.01 -2.13
N GLY A 31 -4.03 18.65 -3.16
CA GLY A 31 -3.32 19.57 -4.05
C GLY A 31 -2.06 18.92 -4.62
N LEU A 32 -2.23 17.76 -5.26
CA LEU A 32 -1.12 17.01 -5.84
C LEU A 32 -0.56 17.74 -7.06
N ASN A 33 0.77 17.77 -7.19
CA ASN A 33 1.40 18.17 -8.45
C ASN A 33 1.39 17.02 -9.47
N ASN A 34 1.74 17.29 -10.71
CA ASN A 34 1.69 16.31 -11.80
C ASN A 34 2.39 14.98 -11.49
N GLU A 35 3.56 15.01 -10.84
CA GLU A 35 4.32 13.78 -10.51
C GLU A 35 3.70 13.02 -9.33
N GLN A 36 3.20 13.75 -8.33
CA GLN A 36 2.48 13.18 -7.19
C GLN A 36 1.15 12.56 -7.61
N GLU A 37 0.41 13.25 -8.46
CA GLU A 37 -0.84 12.77 -9.06
C GLU A 37 -0.58 11.53 -9.92
N ARG A 38 0.45 11.56 -10.78
CA ARG A 38 0.84 10.38 -11.56
C ARG A 38 1.12 9.17 -10.66
N ALA A 39 1.88 9.37 -9.60
CA ALA A 39 2.20 8.32 -8.64
C ALA A 39 0.94 7.76 -7.95
N PHE A 40 0.05 8.64 -7.49
CA PHE A 40 -1.22 8.29 -6.89
C PHE A 40 -2.13 7.52 -7.87
N CYS A 41 -2.31 8.01 -9.09
CA CYS A 41 -3.17 7.41 -10.11
C CYS A 41 -2.72 6.00 -10.50
N ILE A 42 -1.41 5.73 -10.58
CA ILE A 42 -0.89 4.38 -10.83
C ILE A 42 -1.41 3.40 -9.77
N VAL A 43 -1.35 3.79 -8.49
CA VAL A 43 -1.81 2.92 -7.38
C VAL A 43 -3.33 2.77 -7.39
N ALA A 44 -4.08 3.87 -7.56
CA ALA A 44 -5.53 3.85 -7.57
C ALA A 44 -6.08 2.99 -8.72
N GLN A 45 -5.59 3.19 -9.94
CA GLN A 45 -5.99 2.40 -11.11
C GLN A 45 -5.61 0.93 -10.93
N HIS A 46 -4.39 0.64 -10.48
CA HIS A 46 -3.96 -0.73 -10.19
C HIS A 46 -4.90 -1.43 -9.18
N SER A 47 -5.35 -0.71 -8.15
CA SER A 47 -6.18 -1.30 -7.08
C SER A 47 -7.55 -1.80 -7.55
N THR A 48 -8.00 -1.33 -8.71
CA THR A 48 -9.27 -1.69 -9.34
C THR A 48 -9.14 -2.73 -10.45
N ASN A 49 -7.90 -3.08 -10.84
CA ASN A 49 -7.65 -4.09 -11.86
C ASN A 49 -7.37 -5.45 -11.20
N PRO A 50 -8.33 -6.40 -11.16
CA PRO A 50 -8.14 -7.70 -10.54
C PRO A 50 -7.14 -8.60 -11.30
N MET A 51 -6.77 -8.24 -12.53
CA MET A 51 -5.82 -8.98 -13.36
C MET A 51 -4.43 -8.33 -13.39
N ALA A 52 -4.20 -7.28 -12.61
CA ALA A 52 -2.90 -6.64 -12.55
C ALA A 52 -1.87 -7.55 -11.85
N GLU A 53 -0.68 -7.64 -12.43
CA GLU A 53 0.49 -8.23 -11.76
C GLU A 53 0.93 -7.36 -10.58
N GLN A 54 1.73 -7.92 -9.67
CA GLN A 54 2.24 -7.20 -8.50
C GLN A 54 2.88 -5.85 -8.86
N LEU A 55 2.30 -4.75 -8.35
CA LEU A 55 2.91 -3.42 -8.46
C LEU A 55 4.19 -3.32 -7.64
N ARG A 56 5.30 -3.04 -8.31
CA ARG A 56 6.58 -2.67 -7.69
C ARG A 56 6.92 -1.25 -8.13
N MET A 57 6.74 -0.30 -7.23
CA MET A 57 6.90 1.12 -7.52
C MET A 57 7.95 1.75 -6.61
N TYR A 58 8.83 2.57 -7.19
CA TYR A 58 9.78 3.41 -6.46
C TYR A 58 9.42 4.88 -6.67
N ILE A 59 9.21 5.61 -5.56
CA ILE A 59 8.93 7.05 -5.58
C ILE A 59 10.19 7.78 -5.10
N GLY A 60 10.96 8.28 -6.05
CA GLY A 60 12.15 9.09 -5.79
C GLY A 60 11.84 10.56 -5.51
N GLY A 61 12.84 11.28 -5.00
CA GLY A 61 12.77 12.73 -4.82
C GLY A 61 13.53 13.18 -3.57
N MET A 62 14.09 14.39 -3.61
CA MET A 62 14.78 15.00 -2.47
C MET A 62 13.85 15.14 -1.25
N GLY A 63 14.41 15.34 -0.05
CA GLY A 63 13.62 15.69 1.12
C GLY A 63 12.72 16.89 0.85
N GLY A 64 11.48 16.87 1.36
CA GLY A 64 10.51 17.96 1.13
C GLY A 64 9.75 17.93 -0.20
N THR A 65 9.99 16.95 -1.09
CA THR A 65 9.26 16.81 -2.37
C THR A 65 7.83 16.26 -2.24
N GLY A 66 7.36 16.00 -1.01
CA GLY A 66 5.98 15.58 -0.76
C GLY A 66 5.70 14.10 -1.01
N LYS A 67 6.68 13.20 -0.91
CA LYS A 67 6.44 11.73 -0.95
C LYS A 67 5.39 11.28 0.06
N THR A 68 5.46 11.81 1.28
CA THR A 68 4.46 11.57 2.34
C THR A 68 3.07 12.09 1.95
N ARG A 69 2.97 13.14 1.12
CA ARG A 69 1.70 13.63 0.60
C ARG A 69 1.06 12.60 -0.35
N VAL A 70 1.85 11.94 -1.19
CA VAL A 70 1.38 10.83 -2.04
C VAL A 70 0.86 9.68 -1.19
N LEU A 71 1.62 9.27 -0.16
CA LEU A 71 1.18 8.24 0.79
C LEU A 71 -0.18 8.60 1.43
N ASN A 72 -0.31 9.82 1.93
CA ASN A 72 -1.54 10.28 2.57
C ASN A 72 -2.73 10.31 1.60
N ALA A 73 -2.52 10.71 0.34
CA ALA A 73 -3.53 10.67 -0.71
C ALA A 73 -3.99 9.24 -1.00
N ILE A 74 -3.05 8.28 -1.11
CA ILE A 74 -3.39 6.86 -1.31
C ILE A 74 -4.18 6.32 -0.10
N MET A 75 -3.76 6.63 1.13
CA MET A 75 -4.50 6.24 2.33
C MET A 75 -5.92 6.83 2.37
N ALA A 76 -6.08 8.10 1.98
CA ALA A 76 -7.38 8.75 1.93
C ALA A 76 -8.29 8.12 0.87
N TYR A 77 -7.74 7.82 -0.30
CA TYR A 77 -8.44 7.10 -1.36
C TYR A 77 -9.00 5.76 -0.86
N PHE A 78 -8.17 4.89 -0.26
CA PHE A 78 -8.65 3.62 0.28
C PHE A 78 -9.67 3.82 1.42
N ARG A 79 -9.51 4.83 2.26
CA ARG A 79 -10.51 5.15 3.31
C ARG A 79 -11.86 5.57 2.71
N LYS A 80 -11.86 6.39 1.66
CA LYS A 80 -13.09 6.82 0.96
C LYS A 80 -13.81 5.64 0.31
N GLN A 81 -13.08 4.62 -0.13
CA GLN A 81 -13.64 3.35 -0.62
C GLN A 81 -14.10 2.39 0.49
N GLY A 82 -13.93 2.74 1.78
CA GLY A 82 -14.24 1.83 2.90
C GLY A 82 -13.18 0.75 3.13
N GLU A 83 -12.02 0.89 2.51
CA GLU A 83 -10.96 -0.13 2.42
C GLU A 83 -9.65 0.34 3.07
N GLY A 84 -9.72 1.21 4.09
CA GLY A 84 -8.54 1.85 4.68
C GLY A 84 -7.46 0.90 5.24
N ARG A 85 -7.74 -0.40 5.39
CA ARG A 85 -6.78 -1.43 5.81
C ARG A 85 -5.96 -2.00 4.66
N ARG A 86 -6.34 -1.75 3.39
CA ARG A 86 -5.65 -2.24 2.19
C ARG A 86 -4.22 -1.73 2.05
N ILE A 87 -3.89 -0.60 2.68
CA ILE A 87 -2.53 -0.06 2.69
C ILE A 87 -1.99 0.11 4.10
N ILE A 88 -0.72 -0.24 4.28
CA ILE A 88 0.06 0.07 5.48
C ILE A 88 1.32 0.84 5.11
N ALA A 89 1.77 1.70 6.03
CA ALA A 89 3.07 2.34 5.95
C ALA A 89 4.04 1.68 6.92
N VAL A 90 5.25 1.40 6.43
CA VAL A 90 6.34 0.87 7.25
C VAL A 90 7.63 1.65 7.01
N ALA A 91 8.51 1.67 8.00
CA ALA A 91 9.83 2.28 7.87
C ALA A 91 10.92 1.46 8.59
N PRO A 92 12.21 1.73 8.35
CA PRO A 92 13.32 1.02 8.99
C PRO A 92 13.47 1.37 10.48
N THR A 93 13.24 2.63 10.85
CA THR A 93 13.44 3.14 12.21
C THR A 93 12.11 3.53 12.85
N GLY A 94 12.06 3.51 14.19
CA GLY A 94 10.86 3.93 14.94
C GLY A 94 10.49 5.39 14.69
N THR A 95 11.49 6.27 14.59
CA THR A 95 11.27 7.70 14.29
C THR A 95 10.65 7.90 12.91
N ALA A 96 11.19 7.26 11.87
CA ALA A 96 10.62 7.36 10.52
C ALA A 96 9.21 6.77 10.47
N ALA A 97 8.98 5.63 11.13
CA ALA A 97 7.66 5.00 11.20
C ALA A 97 6.62 5.93 11.86
N ALA A 98 7.00 6.67 12.90
CA ALA A 98 6.11 7.62 13.56
C ALA A 98 5.70 8.78 12.64
N LEU A 99 6.59 9.25 11.76
CA LEU A 99 6.31 10.35 10.82
C LEU A 99 5.27 9.98 9.76
N VAL A 100 5.21 8.70 9.36
CA VAL A 100 4.22 8.18 8.40
C VAL A 100 3.02 7.53 9.08
N ILE A 101 2.87 7.70 10.40
CA ILE A 101 1.78 7.08 11.20
C ILE A 101 1.73 5.56 10.95
N GLY A 102 2.91 4.95 10.83
CA GLY A 102 3.11 3.56 10.46
C GLY A 102 3.74 2.74 11.57
N SER A 103 4.46 1.70 11.18
CA SER A 103 5.24 0.85 12.09
C SER A 103 6.59 0.50 11.50
N THR A 104 7.52 -0.03 12.31
CA THR A 104 8.74 -0.56 11.71
C THR A 104 8.44 -1.80 10.88
N TYR A 105 9.15 -2.01 9.76
CA TYR A 105 8.97 -3.24 8.96
C TYR A 105 9.29 -4.49 9.80
N HIS A 106 10.23 -4.37 10.75
CA HIS A 106 10.56 -5.41 11.72
C HIS A 106 9.34 -5.88 12.51
N PHE A 107 8.63 -4.93 13.14
CA PHE A 107 7.44 -5.23 13.90
C PHE A 107 6.34 -5.76 12.99
N MET A 108 6.04 -5.04 11.91
CA MET A 108 4.91 -5.34 11.03
C MET A 108 5.02 -6.76 10.48
N PHE A 109 6.20 -7.15 9.97
CA PHE A 109 6.43 -8.45 9.34
C PHE A 109 6.94 -9.53 10.31
N GLY A 110 7.13 -9.22 11.59
CA GLY A 110 7.64 -10.16 12.57
C GLY A 110 9.08 -10.61 12.29
N ILE A 111 9.92 -9.70 11.78
CA ILE A 111 11.33 -9.96 11.52
C ILE A 111 12.12 -9.66 12.79
N ASN A 112 12.67 -10.71 13.39
CA ASN A 112 13.54 -10.61 14.56
C ASN A 112 14.90 -11.23 14.26
N GLU A 113 15.94 -10.40 14.29
CA GLU A 113 17.32 -10.82 14.01
C GLU A 113 17.90 -11.72 15.10
N ALA A 114 17.47 -11.56 16.36
CA ALA A 114 18.01 -12.31 17.49
C ALA A 114 17.69 -13.81 17.45
N ASN A 115 16.67 -14.23 16.69
CA ASN A 115 16.19 -15.61 16.65
C ASN A 115 16.59 -16.37 15.37
N ASN A 116 17.57 -15.89 14.60
CA ASN A 116 17.95 -16.46 13.29
C ASN A 116 16.73 -16.64 12.36
N GLY A 117 15.76 -15.72 12.42
CA GLY A 117 14.53 -15.80 11.61
C GLY A 117 13.52 -16.85 12.05
N LYS A 118 13.73 -17.58 13.17
CA LYS A 118 12.70 -18.48 13.73
C LYS A 118 11.58 -17.64 14.37
N ILE A 119 10.34 -17.90 13.93
CA ILE A 119 9.13 -17.29 14.48
C ILE A 119 8.29 -18.37 15.14
N SER A 120 7.73 -18.09 16.31
CA SER A 120 6.80 -19.02 16.97
C SER A 120 5.49 -19.09 16.18
N LYS A 121 4.75 -20.20 16.29
CA LYS A 121 3.43 -20.33 15.65
C LYS A 121 2.47 -19.22 16.08
N LYS A 122 2.54 -18.81 17.35
CA LYS A 122 1.74 -17.71 17.90
C LYS A 122 2.08 -16.37 17.23
N ALA A 123 3.37 -16.01 17.19
CA ALA A 123 3.80 -14.77 16.58
C ALA A 123 3.51 -14.74 15.06
N LEU A 124 3.60 -15.88 14.39
CA LEU A 124 3.22 -15.98 12.98
C LEU A 124 1.73 -15.74 12.76
N ALA A 125 0.86 -16.27 13.64
CA ALA A 125 -0.58 -16.02 13.57
C ALA A 125 -0.90 -14.53 13.77
N GLU A 126 -0.24 -13.86 14.73
CA GLU A 126 -0.39 -12.41 14.96
C GLU A 126 0.03 -11.58 13.74
N VAL A 127 1.13 -11.96 13.07
CA VAL A 127 1.58 -11.30 11.84
C VAL A 127 0.58 -11.51 10.70
N LYS A 128 0.06 -12.73 10.54
CA LYS A 128 -0.98 -13.03 9.54
C LYS A 128 -2.23 -12.18 9.77
N ASP A 129 -2.68 -12.05 11.02
CA ASP A 129 -3.83 -11.22 11.38
C ASP A 129 -3.60 -9.74 11.06
N ARG A 130 -2.39 -9.23 11.31
CA ARG A 130 -2.03 -7.85 10.93
C ARG A 130 -2.09 -7.62 9.42
N LEU A 131 -1.75 -8.62 8.62
CA LEU A 131 -1.64 -8.52 7.16
C LEU A 131 -2.86 -9.04 6.39
N ALA A 132 -3.86 -9.60 7.07
CA ALA A 132 -4.99 -10.30 6.44
C ALA A 132 -5.85 -9.44 5.48
N SER A 133 -5.78 -8.11 5.58
CA SER A 133 -6.52 -7.19 4.72
C SER A 133 -5.61 -6.17 4.02
N VAL A 134 -4.32 -6.47 3.92
CA VAL A 134 -3.29 -5.58 3.38
C VAL A 134 -2.90 -6.05 1.99
N ASP A 135 -3.13 -5.19 0.99
CA ASP A 135 -2.71 -5.40 -0.40
C ASP A 135 -1.45 -4.60 -0.75
N TYR A 136 -1.27 -3.45 -0.10
CA TYR A 136 -0.22 -2.48 -0.37
C TYR A 136 0.64 -2.22 0.86
N VAL A 137 1.95 -2.23 0.64
CA VAL A 137 2.94 -1.81 1.63
C VAL A 137 3.68 -0.61 1.07
N PHE A 138 3.57 0.52 1.75
CA PHE A 138 4.43 1.68 1.52
C PHE A 138 5.64 1.60 2.44
N LEU A 139 6.83 1.39 1.88
CA LEU A 139 8.08 1.46 2.63
C LEU A 139 8.67 2.87 2.51
N ASP A 140 8.71 3.61 3.62
CA ASP A 140 9.40 4.90 3.69
C ASP A 140 10.88 4.70 4.05
N GLU A 141 11.72 5.69 3.74
CA GLU A 141 13.18 5.67 3.99
C GLU A 141 13.88 4.40 3.45
N VAL A 142 13.47 3.94 2.26
CA VAL A 142 14.07 2.77 1.58
C VAL A 142 15.57 2.92 1.32
N SER A 143 16.10 4.14 1.32
CA SER A 143 17.54 4.43 1.24
C SER A 143 18.34 3.85 2.40
N MET A 144 17.70 3.57 3.54
CA MET A 144 18.33 2.93 4.70
C MET A 144 18.30 1.40 4.64
N LEU A 145 17.63 0.79 3.65
CA LEU A 145 17.52 -0.66 3.52
C LEU A 145 18.66 -1.22 2.68
N SER A 146 19.34 -2.25 3.22
CA SER A 146 20.30 -3.03 2.44
C SER A 146 19.58 -4.09 1.58
N CYS A 147 20.31 -4.68 0.63
CA CYS A 147 19.82 -5.84 -0.11
C CYS A 147 19.48 -7.02 0.80
N ALA A 148 20.19 -7.18 1.92
CA ALA A 148 19.91 -8.21 2.91
C ALA A 148 18.57 -7.97 3.60
N ASP A 149 18.21 -6.72 3.88
CA ASP A 149 16.94 -6.36 4.52
C ASP A 149 15.77 -6.60 3.57
N LEU A 150 15.91 -6.19 2.31
CA LEU A 150 14.92 -6.47 1.27
C LEU A 150 14.71 -7.97 1.05
N PHE A 151 15.79 -8.76 1.07
CA PHE A 151 15.70 -10.22 1.00
C PHE A 151 14.97 -10.82 2.19
N LYS A 152 15.24 -10.35 3.42
CA LYS A 152 14.53 -10.79 4.64
C LYS A 152 13.05 -10.44 4.58
N ILE A 153 12.70 -9.23 4.13
CA ILE A 153 11.30 -8.80 3.96
C ILE A 153 10.60 -9.71 2.96
N SER A 154 11.18 -9.90 1.78
CA SER A 154 10.61 -10.76 0.73
C SER A 154 10.42 -12.20 1.22
N SER A 155 11.46 -12.80 1.81
CA SER A 155 11.42 -14.16 2.33
C SER A 155 10.38 -14.33 3.44
N ARG A 156 10.21 -13.31 4.28
CA ARG A 156 9.23 -13.33 5.37
C ARG A 156 7.80 -13.25 4.84
N LEU A 157 7.54 -12.33 3.91
CA LEU A 157 6.22 -12.17 3.30
C LEU A 157 5.80 -13.43 2.54
N ALA A 158 6.73 -14.11 1.85
CA ALA A 158 6.46 -15.37 1.17
C ALA A 158 6.07 -16.55 2.09
N VAL A 159 6.32 -16.46 3.40
CA VAL A 159 5.88 -17.45 4.40
C VAL A 159 4.52 -17.09 4.99
N ILE A 160 4.18 -15.80 4.97
CA ILE A 160 2.96 -15.26 5.58
C ILE A 160 1.78 -15.36 4.60
N LEU A 161 2.00 -14.88 3.38
CA LEU A 161 1.08 -14.83 2.25
C LEU A 161 1.07 -16.17 1.49
#